data_AF-A0A4Q2TKI3-F1
#
_entry.id   AF-A0A4Q2TKI3-F1
#
_cell.length_a   1.000
_cell.length_b   1.000
_cell.length_c   1.000
_cell.angle_alpha   90.00
_cell.angle_beta   90.00
_cell.angle_gamma   90.00
#
_symmetry.space_group_name_H-M   'P 1'
#
loop_
_entity.id
_entity.type
_entity.pdbx_description
1 polymer ?
#
loop_
_entity_poly.entity_id
_entity_poly.type
_entity_poly.pdbx_seq_one_letter_code
_entity_poly.pdbx_strand_id
1 'polypeptide(L)'
;MLRAAVALFVLWWALLLVFYLWPDIDRAVAAAFFEPGPCTGAHAQSTVCGSFPWSKDPLAVAVRKVFFYVPAAAGALLLGILVNGLARRSAAYGAARLQQLGLALAALLLGPYVLVNLLLKSFSGRPRPYQTDLFGGDLPFVPAGSFMGQCDNNCSFISGEAAGAGWVACLLLFLPAKLRPVLAPPILVVALVTPAMRLAFGGHYLSDVVLGWLSSLVVFAAVFAVFEISRKRKIER
;
A
#
# COMPACT_ATOMS: atom_id res chain seq x y z
N MET A 1 18.25 11.98 4.04
CA MET A 1 17.29 10.99 3.51
C MET A 1 17.76 10.24 2.24
N LEU A 2 18.67 10.78 1.42
CA LEU A 2 19.07 10.16 0.14
C LEU A 2 19.53 8.68 0.24
N ARG A 3 20.42 8.35 1.18
CA ARG A 3 20.91 6.96 1.34
C ARG A 3 19.77 5.98 1.64
N ALA A 4 18.83 6.38 2.49
CA ALA A 4 17.65 5.57 2.80
C ALA A 4 16.74 5.40 1.58
N ALA A 5 16.51 6.47 0.81
CA ALA A 5 15.72 6.41 -0.42
C ALA A 5 16.33 5.42 -1.44
N VAL A 6 17.65 5.47 -1.65
CA VAL A 6 18.36 4.54 -2.54
C VAL A 6 18.28 3.11 -2.02
N ALA A 7 18.55 2.87 -0.73
CA ALA A 7 18.49 1.54 -0.15
C ALA A 7 17.09 0.92 -0.24
N LEU A 8 16.05 1.70 0.07
CA LEU A 8 14.65 1.26 -0.06
C LEU A 8 14.27 0.98 -1.52
N PHE A 9 14.73 1.80 -2.46
CA PHE A 9 14.49 1.58 -3.89
C PHE A 9 15.16 0.30 -4.40
N VAL A 10 16.42 0.07 -4.03
CA VAL A 10 17.15 -1.17 -4.35
C VAL A 10 16.45 -2.37 -3.75
N LEU A 11 16.05 -2.29 -2.47
CA LEU A 11 15.29 -3.35 -1.80
C LEU A 11 13.97 -3.64 -2.52
N TRP A 12 13.25 -2.60 -2.94
CA TRP A 12 11.99 -2.75 -3.67
C TRP A 12 12.17 -3.54 -4.97
N TRP A 13 13.17 -3.18 -5.79
CA TRP A 13 13.47 -3.89 -7.02
C TRP A 13 14.02 -5.29 -6.79
N ALA A 14 14.83 -5.50 -5.77
CA ALA A 14 15.33 -6.81 -5.38
C ALA A 14 14.17 -7.74 -4.98
N LEU A 15 13.22 -7.25 -4.19
CA LEU A 15 12.02 -8.01 -3.82
C LEU A 15 11.13 -8.29 -5.02
N LEU A 16 10.94 -7.31 -5.92
CA LEU A 16 10.20 -7.53 -7.16
C LEU A 16 10.85 -8.65 -7.99
N LEU A 17 12.17 -8.62 -8.14
CA LEU A 17 12.90 -9.67 -8.86
C LEU A 17 12.70 -11.04 -8.20
N VAL A 18 12.76 -11.13 -6.87
CA VAL A 18 12.48 -12.37 -6.13
C VAL A 18 11.06 -12.88 -6.42
N PHE A 19 10.04 -12.03 -6.30
CA PHE A 19 8.66 -12.44 -6.57
C PHE A 19 8.40 -12.79 -8.05
N TYR A 20 9.11 -12.15 -8.97
CA TYR A 20 9.01 -12.47 -10.40
C TYR A 20 9.67 -13.83 -10.73
N LEU A 21 10.84 -14.11 -10.16
CA LEU A 21 11.58 -15.36 -10.40
C LEU A 21 11.00 -16.57 -9.64
N TRP A 22 10.38 -16.33 -8.48
CA TRP A 22 9.75 -17.37 -7.65
C TRP A 22 8.26 -17.05 -7.39
N PRO A 23 7.40 -17.10 -8.43
CA PRO A 23 5.98 -16.77 -8.31
C PRO A 23 5.21 -17.75 -7.41
N ASP A 24 5.79 -18.92 -7.09
CA ASP A 24 5.24 -19.87 -6.13
C ASP A 24 4.99 -19.28 -4.75
N ILE A 25 5.78 -18.29 -4.34
CA ILE A 25 5.57 -17.61 -3.06
C ILE A 25 4.18 -16.97 -3.01
N ASP A 26 3.77 -16.29 -4.10
CA ASP A 26 2.46 -15.67 -4.21
C ASP A 26 1.34 -16.71 -4.22
N ARG A 27 1.53 -17.80 -4.99
CA ARG A 27 0.55 -18.89 -5.09
C ARG A 27 0.34 -19.59 -3.75
N ALA A 28 1.42 -19.96 -3.07
CA ALA A 28 1.39 -20.67 -1.80
C ALA A 28 0.73 -19.82 -0.69
N VAL A 29 1.07 -18.54 -0.61
CA VAL A 29 0.50 -17.64 0.40
C VAL A 29 -0.97 -17.37 0.14
N ALA A 30 -1.38 -17.17 -1.12
CA ALA A 30 -2.80 -17.03 -1.45
C ALA A 30 -3.59 -18.31 -1.14
N ALA A 31 -3.03 -19.49 -1.44
CA ALA A 31 -3.65 -20.78 -1.14
C ALA A 31 -3.89 -20.99 0.36
N ALA A 32 -3.03 -20.47 1.23
CA ALA A 32 -3.20 -20.57 2.69
C ALA A 32 -4.47 -19.85 3.22
N PHE A 33 -5.05 -18.92 2.44
CA PHE A 33 -6.29 -18.21 2.79
C PHE A 33 -7.51 -18.67 2.00
N PHE A 34 -7.33 -19.57 1.04
CA PHE A 34 -8.41 -20.09 0.21
C PHE A 34 -8.96 -21.38 0.82
N GLU A 35 -10.28 -21.46 0.96
CA GLU A 35 -10.96 -22.68 1.38
C GLU A 35 -11.67 -23.32 0.19
N PRO A 36 -11.24 -24.53 -0.23
CA PRO A 36 -11.93 -25.30 -1.26
C PRO A 36 -13.37 -25.62 -0.84
N GLY A 37 -14.27 -25.64 -1.81
CA GLY A 37 -15.67 -25.99 -1.61
C GLY A 37 -16.23 -26.76 -2.81
N PRO A 38 -17.45 -27.31 -2.68
CA PRO A 38 -18.06 -28.06 -3.76
C PRO A 38 -18.41 -27.15 -4.94
N CYS A 39 -18.06 -27.58 -6.15
CA CYS A 39 -18.50 -26.94 -7.38
C CYS A 39 -19.99 -27.18 -7.59
N THR A 40 -20.82 -26.17 -7.34
CA THR A 40 -22.28 -26.26 -7.49
C THR A 40 -22.82 -25.08 -8.31
N GLY A 41 -24.04 -25.24 -8.83
CA GLY A 41 -24.71 -24.19 -9.61
C GLY A 41 -23.94 -23.79 -10.88
N ALA A 42 -23.75 -22.49 -11.08
CA ALA A 42 -23.07 -21.93 -12.26
C ALA A 42 -21.61 -22.37 -12.40
N HIS A 43 -20.98 -22.87 -11.34
CA HIS A 43 -19.60 -23.35 -11.33
C HIS A 43 -19.48 -24.87 -11.34
N ALA A 44 -20.56 -25.61 -11.61
CA ALA A 44 -20.55 -27.08 -11.60
C ALA A 44 -19.54 -27.69 -12.60
N GLN A 45 -19.13 -26.95 -13.64
CA GLN A 45 -18.13 -27.37 -14.63
C GLN A 45 -16.70 -26.89 -14.31
N SER A 46 -16.53 -26.06 -13.27
CA SER A 46 -15.21 -25.56 -12.86
C SER A 46 -14.38 -26.67 -12.21
N THR A 47 -13.06 -26.62 -12.39
CA THR A 47 -12.12 -27.59 -11.79
C THR A 47 -11.75 -27.23 -10.36
N VAL A 48 -11.79 -25.93 -10.02
CA VAL A 48 -11.51 -25.40 -8.68
C VAL A 48 -12.69 -24.56 -8.24
N CYS A 49 -13.22 -24.84 -7.05
CA CYS A 49 -14.27 -24.04 -6.42
C CYS A 49 -13.94 -23.83 -4.95
N GLY A 50 -14.42 -22.72 -4.41
CA GLY A 50 -14.13 -22.33 -3.05
C GLY A 50 -14.26 -20.83 -2.88
N SER A 51 -13.75 -20.31 -1.78
CA SER A 51 -13.71 -18.87 -1.56
C SER A 51 -12.66 -18.48 -0.53
N PHE A 52 -12.39 -17.18 -0.46
CA PHE A 52 -11.63 -16.57 0.63
C PHE A 52 -12.61 -16.22 1.77
N PRO A 53 -12.70 -17.00 2.86
CA PRO A 53 -13.77 -16.89 3.86
C PRO A 53 -13.77 -15.53 4.56
N TRP A 54 -12.58 -14.99 4.80
CA TRP A 54 -12.39 -13.68 5.42
C TRP A 54 -13.06 -12.54 4.65
N SER A 55 -13.23 -12.68 3.32
CA SER A 55 -13.95 -11.67 2.54
C SER A 55 -15.46 -11.67 2.78
N LYS A 56 -15.99 -12.71 3.42
CA LYS A 56 -17.41 -12.88 3.76
C LYS A 56 -17.70 -12.64 5.25
N ASP A 57 -16.67 -12.64 6.10
CA ASP A 57 -16.81 -12.36 7.53
C ASP A 57 -17.21 -10.89 7.78
N PRO A 58 -18.36 -10.61 8.42
CA PRO A 58 -18.85 -9.23 8.60
C PRO A 58 -17.90 -8.33 9.39
N LEU A 59 -17.25 -8.87 10.42
CA LEU A 59 -16.32 -8.11 11.26
C LEU A 59 -15.06 -7.74 10.48
N ALA A 60 -14.46 -8.69 9.77
CA ALA A 60 -13.31 -8.44 8.90
C ALA A 60 -13.66 -7.43 7.81
N VAL A 61 -14.82 -7.54 7.16
CA VAL A 61 -15.26 -6.56 6.15
C VAL A 61 -15.41 -5.16 6.76
N ALA A 62 -15.97 -5.06 7.96
CA ALA A 62 -16.11 -3.79 8.68
C ALA A 62 -14.75 -3.18 9.06
N VAL A 63 -13.85 -3.96 9.64
CA VAL A 63 -12.49 -3.53 10.02
C VAL A 63 -11.71 -3.05 8.79
N ARG A 64 -11.75 -3.83 7.71
CA ARG A 64 -11.14 -3.44 6.42
C ARG A 64 -11.67 -2.10 5.94
N LYS A 65 -13.00 -1.89 5.99
CA LYS A 65 -13.62 -0.64 5.55
C LYS A 65 -13.17 0.55 6.40
N VAL A 66 -13.07 0.39 7.71
CA VAL A 66 -12.53 1.44 8.59
C VAL A 66 -11.08 1.75 8.21
N PHE A 67 -10.24 0.73 8.11
CA PHE A 67 -8.81 0.89 7.84
C PHE A 67 -8.54 1.47 6.45
N PHE A 68 -9.37 1.15 5.46
CA PHE A 68 -9.33 1.74 4.12
C PHE A 68 -9.39 3.27 4.15
N TYR A 69 -10.21 3.86 5.02
CA TYR A 69 -10.36 5.32 5.11
C TYR A 69 -9.31 5.99 6.00
N VAL A 70 -8.53 5.26 6.80
CA VAL A 70 -7.55 5.86 7.73
C VAL A 70 -6.49 6.71 7.02
N PRO A 71 -5.84 6.28 5.92
CA PRO A 71 -4.87 7.13 5.22
C PRO A 71 -5.47 8.45 4.74
N ALA A 72 -6.69 8.41 4.18
CA ALA A 72 -7.37 9.60 3.69
C ALA A 72 -7.77 10.55 4.84
N ALA A 73 -8.31 10.01 5.93
CA ALA A 73 -8.67 10.78 7.11
C ALA A 73 -7.45 11.42 7.78
N ALA A 74 -6.34 10.68 7.91
CA ALA A 74 -5.08 11.19 8.41
C ALA A 74 -4.52 12.28 7.47
N GLY A 75 -4.57 12.08 6.15
CA GLY A 75 -4.21 13.10 5.16
C GLY A 75 -5.02 14.39 5.31
N ALA A 76 -6.35 14.27 5.43
CA ALA A 76 -7.24 15.42 5.63
C ALA A 76 -6.93 16.17 6.95
N LEU A 77 -6.65 15.43 8.04
CA LEU A 77 -6.23 16.02 9.31
C LEU A 77 -4.91 16.78 9.17
N LEU A 78 -3.88 16.17 8.57
CA LEU A 78 -2.58 16.83 8.35
C LEU A 78 -2.72 18.06 7.46
N LEU A 79 -3.58 18.02 6.45
CA LEU A 79 -3.89 19.16 5.58
C LEU A 79 -4.56 20.29 6.38
N GLY A 80 -5.55 19.98 7.21
CA GLY A 80 -6.20 20.97 8.08
C GLY A 80 -5.20 21.64 9.04
N ILE A 81 -4.29 20.87 9.63
CA ILE A 81 -3.21 21.40 10.49
C ILE A 81 -2.28 22.32 9.69
N LEU A 82 -1.89 21.91 8.48
CA LEU A 82 -1.03 22.71 7.61
C LEU A 82 -1.68 24.04 7.22
N VAL A 83 -2.93 24.00 6.74
CA VAL A 83 -3.69 25.19 6.33
C VAL A 83 -3.87 26.15 7.50
N ASN A 84 -4.26 25.65 8.68
CA ASN A 84 -4.41 26.47 9.87
C ASN A 84 -3.08 27.10 10.33
N GLY A 85 -1.98 26.35 10.26
CA GLY A 85 -0.65 26.85 10.60
C GLY A 85 -0.17 27.96 9.66
N LEU A 86 -0.41 27.80 8.35
CA LEU A 86 -0.11 28.82 7.33
C LEU A 86 -0.99 30.07 7.49
N ALA A 87 -2.30 29.89 7.70
CA ALA A 87 -3.25 30.99 7.82
C ALA A 87 -2.99 31.87 9.04
N ARG A 88 -2.67 31.26 10.20
CA ARG A 88 -2.44 32.01 11.44
C ARG A 88 -1.07 32.66 11.53
N ARG A 89 -0.17 32.46 10.54
CA ARG A 89 1.27 32.84 10.58
C ARG A 89 1.90 32.54 11.94
N SER A 90 1.43 31.48 12.59
CA SER A 90 1.60 31.33 14.03
C SER A 90 3.03 30.93 14.32
N ALA A 91 3.75 31.74 15.09
CA ALA A 91 5.07 31.40 15.60
C ALA A 91 5.08 30.09 16.42
N ALA A 92 3.91 29.62 16.88
CA ALA A 92 3.76 28.32 17.54
C ALA A 92 3.95 27.12 16.58
N TYR A 93 3.72 27.30 15.28
CA TYR A 93 4.06 26.32 14.26
C TYR A 93 5.41 26.70 13.64
N GLY A 94 6.50 26.09 14.12
CA GLY A 94 7.81 26.29 13.52
C GLY A 94 7.81 25.93 12.03
N ALA A 95 8.48 26.74 11.20
CA ALA A 95 8.52 26.56 9.73
C ALA A 95 8.93 25.14 9.30
N ALA A 96 9.84 24.52 10.05
CA ALA A 96 10.26 23.13 9.83
C ALA A 96 9.10 22.12 9.95
N ARG A 97 8.16 22.34 10.88
CA ARG A 97 6.99 21.46 11.08
C ARG A 97 6.01 21.58 9.92
N LEU A 98 5.69 22.79 9.48
CA LEU A 98 4.80 23.00 8.32
C LEU A 98 5.39 22.37 7.05
N GLN A 99 6.70 22.48 6.87
CA GLN A 99 7.42 21.82 5.79
C GLN A 99 7.31 20.30 5.85
N GLN A 100 7.54 19.70 7.03
CA GLN A 100 7.39 18.24 7.19
C GLN A 100 5.97 17.77 6.88
N LEU A 101 4.94 18.50 7.31
CA LEU A 101 3.54 18.21 6.98
C LEU A 101 3.30 18.26 5.47
N GLY A 102 3.78 19.31 4.80
CA GLY A 102 3.67 19.45 3.34
C GLY A 102 4.34 18.30 2.58
N LEU A 103 5.54 17.89 3.01
CA LEU A 103 6.27 16.77 2.40
C LEU A 103 5.57 15.42 2.66
N ALA A 104 5.01 15.21 3.85
CA ALA A 104 4.22 14.00 4.15
C ALA A 104 2.97 13.91 3.28
N LEU A 105 2.26 15.03 3.08
CA LEU A 105 1.09 15.12 2.19
C LEU A 105 1.48 14.91 0.71
N ALA A 106 2.61 15.49 0.27
CA ALA A 106 3.13 15.25 -1.07
C ALA A 106 3.44 13.76 -1.29
N ALA A 107 4.04 13.08 -0.30
CA ALA A 107 4.29 11.65 -0.37
C ALA A 107 2.99 10.81 -0.43
N LEU A 108 1.94 11.21 0.30
CA LEU A 108 0.62 10.57 0.22
C LEU A 108 0.05 10.68 -1.20
N LEU A 109 0.09 11.88 -1.78
CA LEU A 109 -0.44 12.12 -3.11
C LEU A 109 0.37 11.36 -4.17
N LEU A 110 1.69 11.47 -4.15
CA LEU A 110 2.57 10.90 -5.17
C LEU A 110 2.65 9.37 -5.10
N GLY A 111 2.64 8.78 -3.90
CA GLY A 111 2.77 7.33 -3.74
C GLY A 111 1.43 6.61 -3.94
N PRO A 112 0.60 6.48 -2.90
CA PRO A 112 -0.68 5.76 -3.00
C PRO A 112 -1.62 6.24 -4.12
N TYR A 113 -1.83 7.55 -4.30
CA TYR A 113 -2.84 8.04 -5.23
C TYR A 113 -2.33 8.08 -6.68
N VAL A 114 -1.19 8.71 -6.95
CA VAL A 114 -0.66 8.85 -8.32
C VAL A 114 0.08 7.58 -8.76
N LEU A 115 1.19 7.22 -8.10
CA LEU A 115 2.02 6.10 -8.55
C LEU A 115 1.23 4.79 -8.56
N VAL A 116 0.53 4.46 -7.45
CA VAL A 116 -0.10 3.15 -7.32
C VAL A 116 -1.46 3.10 -8.00
N ASN A 117 -2.40 3.98 -7.62
CA ASN A 117 -3.78 3.86 -8.12
C ASN A 117 -3.99 4.45 -9.51
N LEU A 118 -3.34 5.55 -9.89
CA LEU A 118 -3.51 6.16 -11.21
C LEU A 118 -2.63 5.47 -12.27
N LEU A 119 -1.38 5.18 -11.96
CA LEU A 119 -0.42 4.61 -12.93
C LEU A 119 -0.40 3.08 -12.87
N LEU A 120 0.18 2.48 -11.83
CA LEU A 120 0.47 1.03 -11.84
C LEU A 120 -0.77 0.16 -12.00
N LYS A 121 -1.87 0.46 -11.30
CA LYS A 121 -3.12 -0.31 -11.41
C LYS A 121 -3.81 -0.22 -12.77
N SER A 122 -3.59 0.87 -13.51
CA SER A 122 -4.20 1.08 -14.81
C SER A 122 -3.50 0.29 -15.91
N PHE A 123 -2.24 -0.12 -15.70
CA PHE A 123 -1.43 -0.76 -16.73
C PHE A 123 -1.02 -2.19 -16.40
N SER A 124 -1.06 -2.63 -15.14
CA SER A 124 -0.44 -3.91 -14.76
C SER A 124 -1.10 -5.15 -15.38
N GLY A 125 -2.41 -5.13 -15.64
CA GLY A 125 -3.14 -6.27 -16.20
C GLY A 125 -3.19 -7.52 -15.30
N ARG A 126 -2.56 -7.50 -14.11
CA ARG A 126 -2.44 -8.66 -13.22
C ARG A 126 -3.76 -8.98 -12.52
N PRO A 127 -4.36 -10.17 -12.73
CA PRO A 127 -5.56 -10.59 -12.01
C PRO A 127 -5.33 -10.73 -10.51
N ARG A 128 -6.38 -10.55 -9.72
CA ARG A 128 -6.36 -10.81 -8.27
C ARG A 128 -6.50 -12.31 -7.99
N PRO A 129 -6.06 -12.81 -6.82
CA PRO A 129 -6.23 -14.22 -6.46
C PRO A 129 -7.65 -14.76 -6.69
N TYR A 130 -8.70 -14.08 -6.21
CA TYR A 130 -10.09 -14.54 -6.42
C TYR A 130 -10.55 -14.56 -7.89
N GLN A 131 -9.81 -13.93 -8.81
CA GLN A 131 -10.11 -13.93 -10.24
C GLN A 131 -9.31 -14.99 -10.99
N THR A 132 -8.34 -15.63 -10.34
CA THR A 132 -7.50 -16.63 -11.02
C THR A 132 -8.11 -18.02 -11.00
N ASP A 133 -7.85 -18.77 -12.07
CA ASP A 133 -8.16 -20.20 -12.22
C ASP A 133 -7.67 -21.07 -11.05
N LEU A 134 -6.59 -20.65 -10.39
CA LEU A 134 -6.06 -21.28 -9.17
C LEU A 134 -7.02 -21.22 -7.96
N PHE A 135 -7.93 -20.25 -7.91
CA PHE A 135 -8.79 -19.98 -6.75
C PHE A 135 -10.27 -19.78 -7.14
N GLY A 136 -10.71 -20.47 -8.20
CA GLY A 136 -12.10 -20.49 -8.63
C GLY A 136 -12.54 -19.32 -9.52
N GLY A 137 -11.59 -18.51 -10.01
CA GLY A 137 -11.82 -17.58 -11.11
C GLY A 137 -11.53 -18.21 -12.48
N ASP A 138 -11.43 -17.38 -13.51
CA ASP A 138 -11.30 -17.76 -14.92
C ASP A 138 -10.06 -17.19 -15.61
N LEU A 139 -9.33 -16.29 -14.95
CA LEU A 139 -8.14 -15.66 -15.51
C LEU A 139 -6.87 -16.45 -15.16
N PRO A 140 -5.86 -16.49 -16.05
CA PRO A 140 -4.60 -17.13 -15.74
C PRO A 140 -3.82 -16.34 -14.68
N PHE A 141 -3.11 -17.04 -13.79
CA PHE A 141 -2.15 -16.41 -12.89
C PHE A 141 -1.02 -15.68 -13.66
N VAL A 142 -0.63 -14.51 -13.15
CA VAL A 142 0.45 -13.69 -13.71
C VAL A 142 1.47 -13.32 -12.61
N PRO A 143 2.78 -13.53 -12.84
CA PRO A 143 3.84 -13.12 -11.90
C PRO A 143 3.89 -11.60 -11.65
N ALA A 144 4.41 -11.21 -10.50
CA ALA A 144 4.56 -9.81 -10.10
C ALA A 144 5.42 -9.01 -11.09
N GLY A 145 4.96 -7.84 -11.53
CA GLY A 145 5.70 -7.00 -12.50
C GLY A 145 5.62 -7.45 -13.97
N SER A 146 4.90 -8.54 -14.26
CA SER A 146 4.52 -8.86 -15.64
C SER A 146 3.30 -8.04 -16.06
N PHE A 147 3.33 -7.54 -17.30
CA PHE A 147 2.26 -6.76 -17.93
C PHE A 147 1.43 -7.57 -18.93
N MET A 148 1.60 -8.91 -18.94
CA MET A 148 0.95 -9.83 -19.88
C MET A 148 -0.39 -10.38 -19.36
N GLY A 149 -1.03 -9.68 -18.42
CA GLY A 149 -2.26 -10.15 -17.80
C GLY A 149 -3.53 -9.68 -18.51
N GLN A 150 -4.65 -10.31 -18.15
CA GLN A 150 -5.97 -10.12 -18.79
C GLN A 150 -6.97 -9.38 -17.89
N CYS A 151 -6.50 -8.70 -16.84
CA CYS A 151 -7.35 -7.84 -16.04
C CYS A 151 -7.51 -6.47 -16.71
N ASP A 152 -8.76 -6.05 -16.93
CA ASP A 152 -9.07 -4.81 -17.63
C ASP A 152 -9.02 -3.55 -16.73
N ASN A 153 -9.37 -3.68 -15.45
CA ASN A 153 -9.40 -2.55 -14.53
C ASN A 153 -9.16 -2.93 -13.06
N ASN A 154 -8.72 -1.95 -12.26
CA ASN A 154 -8.50 -2.08 -10.81
C ASN A 154 -7.71 -3.34 -10.42
N CYS A 155 -6.69 -3.63 -11.23
CA CYS A 155 -5.90 -4.86 -11.17
C CYS A 155 -5.06 -4.96 -9.89
N SER A 156 -4.47 -6.14 -9.69
CA SER A 156 -3.87 -6.52 -8.42
C SER A 156 -2.56 -5.76 -8.13
N PHE A 157 -1.74 -5.51 -9.14
CA PHE A 157 -0.37 -5.04 -8.95
C PHE A 157 -0.26 -3.51 -9.05
N ILE A 158 0.24 -2.78 -8.05
CA ILE A 158 0.42 -3.15 -6.63
C ILE A 158 -0.75 -2.67 -5.78
N SER A 159 -0.84 -3.14 -4.53
CA SER A 159 -1.98 -2.82 -3.68
C SER A 159 -1.96 -1.35 -3.20
N GLY A 160 -2.95 -0.57 -3.64
CA GLY A 160 -3.15 0.81 -3.20
C GLY A 160 -3.49 0.95 -1.71
N GLU A 161 -4.20 -0.02 -1.13
CA GLU A 161 -4.49 -0.05 0.31
C GLU A 161 -3.23 -0.34 1.12
N ALA A 162 -2.38 -1.27 0.65
CA ALA A 162 -1.09 -1.51 1.27
C ALA A 162 -0.18 -0.29 1.18
N ALA A 163 -0.17 0.41 0.05
CA ALA A 163 0.56 1.67 -0.10
C ALA A 163 0.04 2.73 0.89
N GLY A 164 -1.27 2.93 1.01
CA GLY A 164 -1.84 3.84 2.01
C GLY A 164 -1.41 3.48 3.44
N ALA A 165 -1.42 2.19 3.77
CA ALA A 165 -0.96 1.67 5.06
C ALA A 165 0.55 1.91 5.31
N GLY A 166 1.38 1.75 4.28
CA GLY A 166 2.81 2.08 4.35
C GLY A 166 3.08 3.57 4.56
N TRP A 167 2.25 4.44 3.96
CA TRP A 167 2.31 5.88 4.24
C TRP A 167 1.92 6.20 5.69
N VAL A 168 0.88 5.56 6.22
CA VAL A 168 0.48 5.67 7.64
C VAL A 168 1.64 5.26 8.56
N ALA A 169 2.39 4.19 8.24
CA ALA A 169 3.58 3.79 8.99
C ALA A 169 4.66 4.89 9.03
N CYS A 170 4.84 5.65 7.94
CA CYS A 170 5.82 6.73 7.87
C CYS A 170 5.50 7.87 8.85
N LEU A 171 4.24 8.03 9.27
CA LEU A 171 3.84 9.06 10.25
C LEU A 171 4.45 8.82 11.64
N LEU A 172 4.88 7.60 11.95
CA LEU A 172 5.62 7.29 13.19
C LEU A 172 6.89 8.13 13.34
N LEU A 173 7.52 8.52 12.23
CA LEU A 173 8.73 9.34 12.22
C LEU A 173 8.48 10.73 12.82
N PHE A 174 7.25 11.22 12.78
CA PHE A 174 6.87 12.54 13.30
C PHE A 174 6.28 12.50 14.70
N LEU A 175 6.09 11.32 15.29
CA LEU A 175 5.52 11.22 16.63
C LEU A 175 6.52 11.73 17.69
N PRO A 176 6.12 12.68 18.55
CA PRO A 176 6.88 13.07 19.72
C PRO A 176 7.10 11.87 20.66
N ALA A 177 8.27 11.77 21.28
CA ALA A 177 8.64 10.64 22.16
C ALA A 177 7.59 10.36 23.25
N LYS A 178 6.98 11.41 23.82
CA LYS A 178 5.92 11.30 24.84
C LYS A 178 4.63 10.64 24.35
N LEU A 179 4.32 10.76 23.05
CA LEU A 179 3.09 10.22 22.45
C LEU A 179 3.29 8.86 21.79
N ARG A 180 4.55 8.45 21.54
CA ARG A 180 4.87 7.18 20.87
C ARG A 180 4.26 5.95 21.56
N PRO A 181 4.33 5.78 22.90
CA PRO A 181 3.76 4.59 23.55
C PRO A 181 2.26 4.42 23.31
N VAL A 182 1.53 5.53 23.15
CA VAL A 182 0.07 5.54 22.99
C VAL A 182 -0.33 5.47 21.52
N LEU A 183 0.35 6.22 20.65
CA LEU A 183 -0.06 6.37 19.24
C LEU A 183 0.62 5.37 18.30
N ALA A 184 1.80 4.86 18.64
CA ALA A 184 2.51 3.93 17.75
C ALA A 184 1.78 2.58 17.60
N PRO A 185 1.25 1.94 18.67
CA PRO A 185 0.52 0.68 18.53
C PRO A 185 -0.66 0.74 17.54
N PRO A 186 -1.64 1.66 17.65
CA PRO A 186 -2.75 1.70 16.70
C PRO A 186 -2.30 2.04 15.27
N ILE A 187 -1.28 2.88 15.09
CA ILE A 187 -0.71 3.17 13.76
C ILE A 187 -0.10 1.91 13.14
N LEU A 188 0.67 1.14 13.91
CA LEU A 188 1.24 -0.13 13.46
C LEU A 188 0.17 -1.17 13.13
N VAL A 189 -0.89 -1.25 13.94
CA VAL A 189 -2.04 -2.12 13.68
C VAL A 189 -2.64 -1.78 12.31
N VAL A 190 -2.98 -0.51 12.05
CA VAL A 190 -3.51 -0.11 10.74
C VAL A 190 -2.50 -0.41 9.62
N ALA A 191 -1.22 -0.10 9.84
CA ALA A 191 -0.17 -0.26 8.84
C ALA A 191 0.08 -1.72 8.43
N LEU A 192 -0.13 -2.68 9.34
CA LEU A 192 0.17 -4.10 9.13
C LEU A 192 -1.08 -4.94 8.83
N VAL A 193 -2.20 -4.65 9.51
CA VAL A 193 -3.44 -5.41 9.32
C VAL A 193 -4.09 -5.07 7.97
N THR A 194 -4.04 -3.81 7.52
CA THR A 194 -4.60 -3.43 6.21
C THR A 194 -4.07 -4.30 5.06
N PRO A 195 -2.74 -4.43 4.83
CA PRO A 195 -2.21 -5.32 3.81
C PRO A 195 -2.51 -6.80 4.09
N ALA A 196 -2.48 -7.26 5.35
CA ALA A 196 -2.80 -8.65 5.68
C ALA A 196 -4.24 -9.02 5.30
N MET A 197 -5.21 -8.12 5.50
CA MET A 197 -6.59 -8.33 5.09
C MET A 197 -6.73 -8.42 3.57
N ARG A 198 -5.89 -7.71 2.80
CA ARG A 198 -5.90 -7.83 1.33
C ARG A 198 -5.49 -9.22 0.86
N LEU A 199 -4.55 -9.86 1.55
CA LEU A 199 -4.15 -11.25 1.31
C LEU A 199 -5.28 -12.20 1.69
N ALA A 200 -5.79 -12.06 2.92
CA ALA A 200 -6.82 -12.94 3.45
C ALA A 200 -8.12 -12.91 2.64
N PHE A 201 -8.42 -11.79 1.99
CA PHE A 201 -9.62 -11.62 1.18
C PHE A 201 -9.42 -12.11 -0.27
N GLY A 202 -8.24 -12.65 -0.61
CA GLY A 202 -7.88 -13.00 -1.98
C GLY A 202 -7.83 -11.81 -2.93
N GLY A 203 -7.75 -10.59 -2.37
CA GLY A 203 -7.82 -9.35 -3.13
C GLY A 203 -6.49 -8.95 -3.76
N HIS A 204 -5.38 -9.48 -3.23
CA HIS A 204 -4.03 -9.22 -3.69
C HIS A 204 -3.11 -10.40 -3.34
N TYR A 205 -2.05 -10.60 -4.13
CA TYR A 205 -0.97 -11.53 -3.79
C TYR A 205 0.02 -10.91 -2.79
N LEU A 206 0.91 -11.73 -2.20
CA LEU A 206 1.90 -11.27 -1.21
C LEU A 206 2.80 -10.17 -1.78
N SER A 207 3.30 -10.37 -2.99
CA SER A 207 4.12 -9.39 -3.70
C SER A 207 3.39 -8.05 -3.87
N ASP A 208 2.11 -8.05 -4.22
CA ASP A 208 1.31 -6.84 -4.42
C ASP A 208 1.21 -6.01 -3.13
N VAL A 209 1.06 -6.68 -1.98
CA VAL A 209 0.93 -5.98 -0.69
C VAL A 209 2.28 -5.56 -0.12
N VAL A 210 3.33 -6.38 -0.24
CA VAL A 210 4.68 -6.07 0.24
C VAL A 210 5.26 -4.91 -0.57
N LEU A 211 5.22 -5.00 -1.90
CA LEU A 211 5.71 -3.95 -2.79
C LEU A 211 4.84 -2.69 -2.71
N GLY A 212 3.51 -2.85 -2.55
CA GLY A 212 2.59 -1.76 -2.28
C GLY A 212 2.98 -0.99 -1.03
N TRP A 213 3.12 -1.67 0.11
CA TRP A 213 3.50 -1.08 1.38
C TRP A 213 4.87 -0.39 1.32
N LEU A 214 5.89 -1.07 0.77
CA LEU A 214 7.24 -0.55 0.65
C LEU A 214 7.34 0.63 -0.31
N SER A 215 6.51 0.69 -1.36
CA SER A 215 6.52 1.81 -2.32
C SER A 215 6.28 3.16 -1.65
N SER A 216 5.42 3.20 -0.62
CA SER A 216 5.19 4.43 0.14
C SER A 216 6.41 4.87 0.92
N LEU A 217 7.19 3.94 1.51
CA LEU A 217 8.43 4.28 2.19
C LEU A 217 9.48 4.82 1.20
N VAL A 218 9.57 4.22 0.00
CA VAL A 218 10.44 4.69 -1.09
C VAL A 218 10.08 6.12 -1.49
N VAL A 219 8.81 6.36 -1.82
CA VAL A 219 8.32 7.68 -2.27
C VAL A 219 8.51 8.72 -1.16
N PHE A 220 8.19 8.36 0.08
CA PHE A 220 8.36 9.23 1.23
C PHE A 220 9.83 9.63 1.41
N ALA A 221 10.75 8.66 1.44
CA ALA A 221 12.18 8.95 1.55
C ALA A 221 12.70 9.78 0.36
N ALA A 222 12.22 9.51 -0.86
CA ALA A 222 12.60 10.23 -2.07
C ALA A 222 12.14 11.70 -2.04
N VAL A 223 10.87 11.96 -1.67
CA VAL A 223 10.33 13.33 -1.54
C VAL A 223 11.16 14.15 -0.56
N PHE A 224 11.49 13.59 0.61
CA PHE A 224 12.34 14.27 1.58
C PHE A 224 13.78 14.45 1.08
N ALA A 225 14.37 13.46 0.41
CA ALA A 225 15.72 13.56 -0.13
C ALA A 225 15.83 14.64 -1.22
N VAL A 226 14.89 14.68 -2.16
CA VAL A 226 14.84 15.69 -3.23
C VAL A 226 14.71 17.08 -2.62
N PHE A 227 13.86 17.23 -1.60
CA PHE A 227 13.70 18.49 -0.89
C PHE A 227 15.01 18.94 -0.20
N GLU A 228 15.68 18.03 0.53
CA GLU A 228 16.97 18.31 1.19
C GLU A 228 18.05 18.76 0.19
N ILE A 229 18.15 18.09 -0.96
CA ILE A 229 19.13 18.41 -2.02
C ILE A 229 18.84 19.77 -2.63
N SER A 230 17.56 20.03 -2.96
CA SER A 230 17.12 21.29 -3.56
C SER A 230 17.39 22.48 -2.63
N ARG A 231 17.18 22.30 -1.32
CA ARG A 231 17.47 23.33 -0.31
C ARG A 231 18.97 23.64 -0.21
N LYS A 232 19.84 22.62 -0.21
CA LYS A 232 21.30 22.83 -0.16
C LYS A 232 21.80 23.62 -1.38
N ARG A 233 21.38 23.23 -2.58
CA ARG A 233 21.74 23.93 -3.82
C ARG A 233 21.31 25.40 -3.85
N LYS A 234 20.22 25.75 -3.16
CA LYS A 234 19.75 27.15 -3.05
C LYS A 234 20.57 27.97 -2.05
N ILE A 235 21.20 27.33 -1.05
CA ILE A 235 22.07 28.01 -0.09
C ILE A 235 23.47 28.23 -0.67
N GLU A 236 23.92 27.35 -1.57
CA GLU A 236 25.22 27.41 -2.24
C GLU A 236 25.26 28.37 -3.45
N ARG A 237 24.11 28.93 -3.86
CA ARG A 237 23.98 29.93 -4.94
C ARG A 237 23.74 31.31 -4.34
#